data_AF-A0A964XRZ0-F1
#
_entry.id   AF-A0A964XRZ0-F1
#
_cell.length_a   1.000
_cell.length_b   1.000
_cell.length_c   1.000
_cell.angle_alpha   90.00
_cell.angle_beta   90.00
_cell.angle_gamma   90.00
#
_symmetry.space_group_name_H-M   'P 1'
#
loop_
_entity.id
_entity.type
_entity.pdbx_description
1 polymer ?
#
loop_
_entity_poly.entity_id
_entity_poly.type
_entity_poly.pdbx_seq_one_letter_code
_entity_poly.pdbx_strand_id
1 'polypeptide(L)'
;MNTPRDINLYDKIKKQIFLKYPKHSAYRSGLLVKKYKEEYQKKYKKDDYYIGEKNKEGLIRWFAEDWRNQRGEIGYKKKGDIYRPFIRVNEKTPTTINELTKARIKTAMKEKKEKGRVKKF
;
A
#
# COMPACT_ATOMS: atom_id res chain seq x y z
N MET A 1 -15.26 -12.30 0.37
CA MET A 1 -13.93 -12.48 -0.26
C MET A 1 -14.08 -12.26 -1.75
N ASN A 2 -13.09 -11.67 -2.42
CA ASN A 2 -13.16 -11.42 -3.85
C ASN A 2 -12.90 -12.72 -4.63
N THR A 3 -13.78 -13.06 -5.57
CA THR A 3 -13.67 -14.25 -6.42
C THR A 3 -13.20 -13.87 -7.83
N PRO A 4 -12.27 -14.61 -8.45
CA PRO A 4 -11.90 -14.39 -9.84
C PRO A 4 -13.12 -14.61 -10.75
N ARG A 5 -13.33 -13.73 -11.72
CA ARG A 5 -14.43 -13.85 -12.68
C ARG A 5 -14.26 -15.04 -13.64
N ASP A 6 -13.02 -15.36 -14.02
CA ASP A 6 -12.66 -16.55 -14.79
C ASP A 6 -11.79 -17.49 -13.93
N ILE A 7 -12.46 -18.40 -13.22
CA ILE A 7 -11.83 -19.36 -12.29
C ILE A 7 -10.87 -20.29 -13.05
N ASN A 8 -11.26 -20.74 -14.25
CA ASN A 8 -10.44 -21.66 -15.05
C ASN A 8 -9.12 -21.02 -15.47
N LEU A 9 -9.15 -19.75 -15.90
CA LEU A 9 -7.95 -18.99 -16.21
C LEU A 9 -7.08 -18.78 -14.96
N TYR A 10 -7.70 -18.43 -13.84
CA TYR A 10 -7.01 -18.23 -12.58
C TYR A 10 -6.27 -19.50 -12.13
N ASP A 11 -6.94 -20.66 -12.13
CA ASP A 11 -6.35 -21.92 -11.68
C ASP A 11 -5.26 -22.43 -12.61
N LYS A 12 -5.40 -22.21 -13.92
CA LYS A 12 -4.32 -22.51 -14.89
C LYS A 12 -3.06 -21.71 -14.56
N ILE A 13 -3.19 -20.41 -14.33
CA ILE A 13 -2.06 -19.52 -13.99
C ILE A 13 -1.48 -19.89 -12.62
N LYS A 14 -2.35 -20.20 -11.64
CA LYS A 14 -1.96 -20.64 -10.30
C LYS A 14 -1.07 -21.88 -10.35
N LYS A 15 -1.46 -22.91 -11.11
CA LYS A 15 -0.66 -24.12 -11.32
C LYS A 15 0.73 -23.81 -11.86
N GLN A 16 0.81 -22.98 -12.92
CA GLN A 16 2.08 -22.59 -13.54
C GLN A 16 3.00 -21.82 -12.57
N ILE A 17 2.47 -20.84 -11.86
CA ILE A 17 3.26 -20.00 -10.94
C ILE A 17 3.68 -20.81 -9.71
N PHE A 18 2.82 -21.69 -9.19
CA PHE A 18 3.14 -22.46 -7.99
C PHE A 18 4.17 -23.55 -8.28
N LEU A 19 4.19 -24.09 -9.51
CA LEU A 19 5.26 -24.98 -9.95
C LEU A 19 6.62 -24.25 -10.01
N LYS A 20 6.65 -23.02 -10.55
CA LYS A 20 7.87 -22.20 -10.64
C LYS A 20 8.34 -21.65 -9.28
N TYR A 21 7.40 -21.37 -8.38
CA TYR A 21 7.65 -20.83 -7.05
C TYR A 21 6.96 -21.70 -5.98
N PRO A 22 7.56 -22.83 -5.59
CA PRO A 22 6.91 -23.77 -4.67
C PRO A 22 6.76 -23.22 -3.25
N LYS A 23 7.71 -22.38 -2.80
CA LYS A 23 7.66 -21.75 -1.48
C LYS A 23 6.57 -20.66 -1.42
N HIS A 24 5.74 -20.71 -0.38
CA HIS A 24 4.75 -19.66 -0.16
C HIS A 24 5.43 -18.32 0.19
N SER A 25 5.11 -17.28 -0.58
CA SER A 25 5.53 -15.91 -0.32
C SER A 25 4.48 -14.90 -0.79
N ALA A 26 4.53 -13.68 -0.25
CA ALA A 26 3.72 -12.56 -0.74
C ALA A 26 4.05 -12.24 -2.21
N TYR A 27 5.32 -12.38 -2.60
CA TYR A 27 5.78 -12.22 -3.98
C TYR A 27 5.08 -13.19 -4.93
N ARG A 28 5.02 -14.49 -4.58
CA ARG A 28 4.32 -15.51 -5.37
C ARG A 28 2.84 -15.17 -5.55
N SER A 29 2.16 -14.84 -4.45
CA SER A 29 0.73 -14.47 -4.50
C SER A 29 0.51 -13.21 -5.35
N GLY A 30 1.41 -12.23 -5.26
CA GLY A 30 1.38 -11.02 -6.09
C GLY A 30 1.55 -11.31 -7.58
N LEU A 31 2.48 -12.20 -7.95
CA LEU A 31 2.67 -12.64 -9.33
C LEU A 31 1.42 -13.29 -9.92
N LEU A 32 0.73 -14.14 -9.14
CA LEU A 32 -0.53 -14.77 -9.55
C LEU A 32 -1.60 -13.72 -9.88
N VAL A 33 -1.83 -12.79 -8.97
CA VAL A 33 -2.83 -11.72 -9.17
C VAL A 33 -2.46 -10.85 -10.38
N LYS A 34 -1.18 -10.45 -10.51
CA LYS A 34 -0.70 -9.65 -11.64
C LYS A 34 -0.93 -10.36 -12.96
N LYS A 35 -0.46 -11.60 -13.07
CA LYS A 35 -0.54 -12.38 -14.32
C LYS A 35 -1.98 -12.67 -14.71
N TYR A 36 -2.83 -13.00 -13.74
CA TYR A 36 -4.27 -13.18 -13.99
C TYR A 36 -4.92 -11.93 -14.56
N LYS A 37 -4.68 -10.75 -13.98
CA LYS A 37 -5.23 -9.48 -14.49
C LYS A 37 -4.76 -9.19 -15.92
N GLU A 38 -3.48 -9.41 -16.21
CA GLU A 38 -2.91 -9.23 -17.55
C GLU A 38 -3.59 -10.14 -18.59
N GLU A 39 -3.69 -11.44 -18.31
CA GLU A 39 -4.27 -12.41 -19.25
C GLU A 39 -5.80 -12.23 -19.39
N TYR A 40 -6.50 -11.88 -18.30
CA TYR A 40 -7.92 -11.55 -18.35
C TYR A 40 -8.17 -10.30 -19.20
N GLN A 41 -7.37 -9.23 -19.02
CA GLN A 41 -7.46 -8.03 -19.84
C GLN A 41 -7.26 -8.35 -21.33
N LYS A 42 -6.30 -9.21 -21.67
CA LYS A 42 -6.06 -9.62 -23.06
C LYS A 42 -7.25 -10.39 -23.64
N LYS A 43 -7.83 -11.32 -22.87
CA LYS A 43 -8.93 -12.19 -23.32
C LYS A 43 -10.26 -11.43 -23.46
N TYR A 44 -10.59 -10.58 -22.48
CA TYR A 44 -11.91 -9.96 -22.38
C TYR A 44 -11.93 -8.47 -22.68
N LYS A 45 -10.75 -7.81 -22.75
CA LYS A 45 -10.60 -6.35 -22.91
C LYS A 45 -11.36 -5.53 -21.86
N LYS A 46 -11.51 -6.09 -20.66
CA LYS A 46 -12.19 -5.50 -19.49
C LYS A 46 -11.31 -5.55 -18.25
N ASP A 47 -11.52 -4.60 -17.35
CA ASP A 47 -10.81 -4.42 -16.09
C ASP A 47 -11.58 -4.94 -14.85
N ASP A 48 -12.66 -5.70 -15.06
CA ASP A 48 -13.53 -6.27 -14.03
C ASP A 48 -13.08 -7.66 -13.54
N TYR A 49 -11.78 -7.80 -13.24
CA TYR A 49 -11.10 -9.09 -13.01
C TYR A 49 -11.69 -9.97 -11.88
N TYR A 50 -12.25 -9.34 -10.84
CA TYR A 50 -12.74 -10.00 -9.63
C TYR A 50 -14.15 -9.52 -9.30
N ILE A 51 -14.97 -10.45 -8.82
CA ILE A 51 -16.32 -10.20 -8.29
C ILE A 51 -16.18 -10.04 -6.77
N GLY A 52 -16.83 -9.01 -6.23
CA GLY A 52 -16.89 -8.75 -4.79
C GLY A 52 -16.76 -7.28 -4.44
N GLU A 53 -17.22 -6.94 -3.24
CA GLU A 53 -17.12 -5.59 -2.72
C GLU A 53 -15.69 -5.28 -2.28
N LYS A 54 -15.15 -4.17 -2.79
CA LYS A 54 -13.86 -3.65 -2.32
C LYS A 54 -14.10 -2.90 -1.01
N ASN A 55 -13.48 -3.37 0.06
CA ASN A 55 -13.46 -2.60 1.30
C ASN A 55 -12.72 -1.28 1.06
N LYS A 56 -13.39 -0.15 1.32
CA LYS A 56 -12.82 1.20 1.16
C LYS A 56 -11.95 1.62 2.34
N GLU A 57 -11.93 0.84 3.42
CA GLU A 57 -11.14 1.09 4.61
C GLU A 57 -9.75 0.43 4.57
N GLY A 58 -8.91 0.74 5.57
CA GLY A 58 -7.59 0.14 5.72
C GLY A 58 -6.58 0.63 4.69
N LEU A 59 -6.05 -0.26 3.86
CA LEU A 59 -4.98 0.05 2.90
C LEU A 59 -5.41 1.05 1.83
N ILE A 60 -6.65 0.96 1.34
CA ILE A 60 -7.15 1.91 0.34
C ILE A 60 -7.15 3.33 0.91
N ARG A 61 -7.63 3.49 2.15
CA ARG A 61 -7.55 4.75 2.88
C ARG A 61 -6.10 5.19 3.06
N TRP A 62 -5.24 4.28 3.52
CA TRP A 62 -3.82 4.59 3.73
C TRP A 62 -3.14 5.10 2.45
N PHE A 63 -3.45 4.53 1.28
CA PHE A 63 -2.96 5.06 0.00
C PHE A 63 -3.56 6.42 -0.36
N ALA A 64 -4.85 6.64 -0.08
CA ALA A 64 -5.53 7.92 -0.33
C ALA A 64 -5.07 9.06 0.59
N GLU A 65 -4.53 8.75 1.77
CA GLU A 65 -4.00 9.71 2.75
C GLU A 65 -2.70 10.41 2.31
N ASP A 66 -2.07 9.93 1.23
CA ASP A 66 -0.85 10.49 0.64
C ASP A 66 0.28 10.72 1.66
N TRP A 67 0.92 9.62 2.06
CA TRP A 67 1.96 9.64 3.08
C TRP A 67 3.30 10.10 2.51
N ARG A 68 3.73 11.30 2.89
CA ARG A 68 5.03 11.86 2.49
C ARG A 68 5.84 12.30 3.69
N ASN A 69 7.11 12.60 3.43
CA ASN A 69 7.99 13.13 4.46
C ASN A 69 7.66 14.61 4.79
N GLN A 70 8.32 15.18 5.79
CA GLN A 70 8.15 16.58 6.19
C GLN A 70 8.51 17.61 5.09
N ARG A 71 9.15 17.18 3.99
CA ARG A 71 9.48 18.01 2.82
C ARG A 71 8.50 17.82 1.66
N GLY A 72 7.52 16.92 1.79
CA GLY A 72 6.59 16.56 0.71
C GLY A 72 7.16 15.58 -0.31
N GLU A 73 8.29 14.93 -0.03
CA GLU A 73 8.92 13.93 -0.91
C GLU A 73 8.67 12.51 -0.40
N ILE A 74 8.81 11.55 -1.32
CA ILE A 74 8.78 10.10 -1.02
C ILE A 74 10.23 9.59 -0.91
N GLY A 75 10.46 8.68 0.04
CA GLY A 75 11.77 8.14 0.40
C GLY A 75 12.35 8.69 1.71
N TYR A 76 13.23 7.90 2.33
CA TYR A 76 14.05 8.30 3.48
C TYR A 76 15.40 8.78 2.95
N LYS A 77 15.59 10.10 2.84
CA LYS A 77 16.86 10.67 2.36
C LYS A 77 17.78 11.06 3.53
N LYS A 78 17.19 11.43 4.67
CA LYS A 78 17.95 11.91 5.85
C LYS A 78 17.53 11.14 7.11
N LYS A 79 18.50 10.88 7.98
CA LYS A 79 18.23 10.31 9.32
C LYS A 79 17.36 11.29 10.11
N GLY A 80 16.20 10.82 10.55
CA GLY A 80 15.19 11.65 11.23
C GLY A 80 14.02 12.07 10.35
N ASP A 81 13.97 11.66 9.07
CA ASP A 81 12.79 11.87 8.22
C ASP A 81 11.55 11.20 8.83
N ILE A 82 10.48 11.98 8.96
CA ILE A 82 9.22 11.58 9.57
C ILE A 82 8.13 11.57 8.50
N TYR A 83 7.17 10.65 8.64
CA TYR A 83 6.06 10.49 7.70
C TYR A 83 4.74 10.76 8.39
N ARG A 84 3.91 11.55 7.74
CA ARG A 84 2.53 11.86 8.14
C ARG A 84 1.68 11.99 6.87
N PRO A 85 0.36 11.76 6.98
CA PRO A 85 -0.53 11.95 5.85
C PRO A 85 -0.58 13.43 5.45
N PHE A 86 -0.66 13.70 4.14
CA PHE A 86 -0.89 15.05 3.62
C PHE A 86 -2.39 15.32 3.45
N ILE A 87 -3.18 14.28 3.18
CA ILE A 87 -4.61 14.38 2.92
C ILE A 87 -5.38 13.74 4.08
N ARG A 88 -6.30 14.50 4.68
CA ARG A 88 -7.26 13.96 5.67
C ARG A 88 -8.42 13.31 4.93
N VAL A 89 -8.47 11.98 4.94
CA VAL A 89 -9.54 11.22 4.26
C VAL A 89 -10.75 11.04 5.16
N ASN A 90 -10.54 10.74 6.45
CA ASN A 90 -11.61 10.65 7.45
C ASN A 90 -11.11 10.92 8.87
N GLU A 91 -11.99 10.76 9.85
CA GLU A 91 -11.67 10.96 11.29
C GLU A 91 -10.61 9.99 11.81
N LYS A 92 -10.51 8.80 11.22
CA LYS A 92 -9.48 7.80 11.54
C LYS A 92 -8.10 8.18 10.96
N THR A 93 -8.01 9.18 10.08
CA THR A 93 -6.73 9.68 9.55
C THR A 93 -5.99 10.43 10.66
N PRO A 94 -4.73 10.07 10.97
CA PRO A 94 -3.95 10.76 12.00
C PRO A 94 -3.67 12.21 11.60
N THR A 95 -3.18 13.01 12.55
CA THR A 95 -2.86 14.43 12.32
C THR A 95 -1.99 14.60 11.07
N THR A 96 -2.43 15.46 10.16
CA THR A 96 -1.72 15.70 8.91
C THR A 96 -0.46 16.53 9.14
N ILE A 97 0.46 16.51 8.18
CA ILE A 97 1.68 17.33 8.29
C ILE A 97 1.38 18.83 8.39
N ASN A 98 0.29 19.28 7.75
CA ASN A 98 -0.12 20.68 7.71
C ASN A 98 -0.78 21.13 9.02
N GLU A 99 -1.38 20.18 9.75
CA GLU A 99 -1.94 20.41 11.09
C GLU A 99 -0.85 20.45 12.18
N LEU A 100 0.37 20.01 11.89
CA LEU A 100 1.49 20.01 12.84
C LEU A 100 2.24 21.34 12.83
N THR A 101 2.58 21.83 14.03
CA THR A 101 3.48 22.98 14.15
C THR A 101 4.90 22.63 13.75
N LYS A 102 5.62 23.60 13.16
CA LYS A 102 7.04 23.47 12.78
C LYS A 102 7.92 23.03 13.95
N ALA A 103 7.61 23.49 15.17
CA ALA A 103 8.31 23.10 16.39
C ALA A 103 8.15 21.60 16.69
N ARG A 104 6.92 21.07 16.63
CA ARG A 104 6.64 19.65 16.88
C ARG A 104 7.30 18.75 15.84
N ILE A 105 7.29 19.17 14.58
CA ILE A 105 8.03 18.50 13.49
C ILE A 105 9.54 18.44 13.81
N LYS A 106 10.14 19.57 14.21
CA LYS A 106 11.57 19.64 14.54
C LYS A 106 11.95 18.75 15.72
N THR A 107 11.13 18.73 16.77
CA THR A 107 11.33 17.87 17.95
C THR A 107 11.25 16.38 17.57
N ALA A 108 10.26 16.00 16.77
CA ALA A 108 10.10 14.62 16.32
C ALA A 108 11.24 14.16 15.40
N MET A 109 11.71 15.03 14.51
CA MET A 109 12.89 14.75 13.69
C MET A 109 14.13 14.54 14.55
N LYS A 110 14.35 15.38 15.58
CA LYS A 110 15.45 15.23 16.52
C LYS A 110 15.37 13.90 17.28
N GLU A 111 14.20 13.59 17.85
CA GLU A 111 14.02 12.33 18.60
C GLU A 111 14.24 11.11 17.70
N LYS A 112 13.69 11.11 16.47
CA LYS A 112 13.90 10.01 15.52
C LYS A 112 15.36 9.88 15.10
N LYS A 113 16.09 10.99 14.98
CA LYS A 113 17.52 10.98 14.64
C LYS A 113 18.36 10.37 15.76
N GLU A 114 18.03 10.66 17.01
CA GLU A 114 18.74 10.19 18.20
C GLU A 114 18.38 8.75 18.54
N LYS A 115 17.09 8.42 18.62
CA LYS A 115 16.57 7.15 19.15
C LYS A 115 16.10 6.17 18.07
N GLY A 116 16.10 6.57 16.80
CA GLY A 116 15.57 5.78 15.68
C GLY A 116 14.03 5.77 15.56
N ARG A 117 13.32 6.20 16.60
CA ARG A 117 11.85 6.23 16.68
C ARG A 117 11.36 7.45 17.45
N VAL A 118 10.13 7.85 17.19
CA VAL A 118 9.43 8.90 17.95
C VAL A 118 8.43 8.21 18.86
N LYS A 119 8.43 8.50 20.17
CA LYS A 119 7.59 7.76 21.13
C LYS A 119 6.11 8.04 20.94
N LYS A 120 5.76 9.31 20.76
CA LYS A 120 4.39 9.76 20.48
C LYS A 120 4.49 10.88 19.47
N PHE A 121 3.89 10.69 18.31
CA PHE A 121 3.95 11.68 17.24
C PHE A 121 2.60 11.86 16.58
#